data_AF-A0AAW6PPX5-F1
#
_entry.id   AF-A0AAW6PPX5-F1
#
_cell.length_a   1.000
_cell.length_b   1.000
_cell.length_c   1.000
_cell.angle_alpha   90.00
_cell.angle_beta   90.00
_cell.angle_gamma   90.00
#
_symmetry.space_group_name_H-M   'P 1'
#
loop_
_entity.id
_entity.type
_entity.pdbx_description
1 polymer ?
#
loop_
_entity_poly.entity_id
_entity_poly.type
_entity_poly.pdbx_seq_one_letter_code
_entity_poly.pdbx_strand_id
1 'polypeptide(L)'
;MTLPADIPSDLLPPRVRPVDRLGFTLFLAALVHLALILGVGFTVVKPAEIRHTMDITLATFKSEKAPEKADFQAQDNQQGSGTLDKKAVP
;
A
#
# COMPACT_ATOMS: atom_id res chain seq x y z
N MET A 1 -41.23 -6.74 64.74
CA MET A 1 -41.64 -6.63 63.32
C MET A 1 -41.12 -5.30 62.81
N THR A 2 -39.92 -5.27 62.24
CA THR A 2 -39.32 -4.05 61.68
C THR A 2 -39.88 -3.85 60.27
N LEU A 3 -40.47 -2.69 60.02
CA LEU A 3 -41.05 -2.35 58.73
C LEU A 3 -39.93 -2.17 57.69
N PRO A 4 -40.15 -2.55 56.41
CA PRO A 4 -39.15 -2.44 55.34
C PRO A 4 -38.80 -0.99 54.93
N ALA A 5 -39.18 0.02 55.74
CA ALA A 5 -39.03 1.44 55.42
C ALA A 5 -37.73 2.08 55.94
N ASP A 6 -36.96 1.41 56.80
CA ASP A 6 -35.80 1.99 57.50
C ASP A 6 -34.44 1.60 56.90
N ILE A 7 -34.40 1.13 55.64
CA ILE A 7 -33.10 0.82 55.00
C ILE A 7 -32.42 2.14 54.63
N PRO A 8 -31.22 2.45 55.18
CA PRO A 8 -30.50 3.67 54.83
C PRO A 8 -30.17 3.68 53.34
N SER A 9 -30.34 4.85 52.70
CA SER A 9 -30.17 5.06 51.26
C SER A 9 -28.81 4.61 50.72
N ASP A 10 -27.78 4.57 51.58
CA ASP A 10 -26.42 4.14 51.25
C ASP A 10 -26.29 2.62 51.03
N LEU A 11 -27.30 1.84 51.43
CA LEU A 11 -27.37 0.38 51.21
C LEU A 11 -28.16 0.00 49.95
N LEU A 12 -28.71 0.98 49.23
CA LEU A 12 -29.40 0.73 47.96
C LEU A 12 -28.39 0.61 46.82
N PRO A 13 -28.50 -0.39 45.94
CA PRO A 13 -27.62 -0.51 44.79
C PRO A 13 -27.77 0.73 43.89
N PRO A 14 -26.66 1.26 43.34
CA PRO A 14 -26.71 2.44 42.48
C PRO A 14 -27.62 2.17 41.29
N ARG A 15 -28.60 3.05 41.09
CA ARG A 15 -29.55 2.94 39.98
C ARG A 15 -28.91 3.42 38.69
N VAL A 16 -28.49 2.47 37.85
CA VAL A 16 -27.98 2.75 36.50
C VAL A 16 -29.14 3.06 35.56
N ARG A 17 -29.15 4.27 35.00
CA ARG A 17 -30.15 4.72 34.03
C ARG A 17 -29.70 4.38 32.60
N PRO A 18 -30.64 4.29 31.63
CA PRO A 18 -30.28 4.11 30.22
C PRO A 18 -29.31 5.16 29.68
N VAL A 19 -29.42 6.41 30.14
CA VAL A 19 -28.52 7.51 29.76
C VAL A 19 -27.08 7.29 30.22
N ASP A 20 -26.88 6.68 31.40
CA ASP A 20 -25.55 6.39 31.94
C ASP A 20 -24.84 5.34 31.09
N ARG A 21 -25.59 4.32 30.65
CA ARG A 21 -25.08 3.28 29.75
C ARG A 21 -24.72 3.87 28.39
N LEU A 22 -25.61 4.69 27.82
CA LEU A 22 -25.37 5.34 26.52
C LEU A 22 -24.13 6.23 26.58
N GLY A 23 -24.04 7.11 27.58
CA GLY A 23 -22.89 8.01 27.76
C GLY A 23 -21.58 7.25 27.89
N PHE A 24 -21.54 6.19 28.71
CA PHE A 24 -20.36 5.34 28.85
C PHE A 24 -19.97 4.66 27.53
N THR A 25 -20.95 4.11 26.79
CA THR A 25 -20.67 3.44 25.51
C THR A 25 -20.14 4.40 24.45
N LEU A 26 -20.67 5.62 24.36
CA LEU A 26 -20.21 6.63 23.42
C LEU A 26 -18.79 7.12 23.79
N PHE A 27 -18.52 7.31 25.07
CA PHE A 27 -17.18 7.66 25.55
C PHE A 27 -16.16 6.58 25.21
N LEU A 28 -16.47 5.32 25.53
CA LEU A 28 -15.60 4.18 25.19
C LEU A 28 -15.39 4.07 23.67
N ALA A 29 -16.46 4.22 22.88
CA ALA A 29 -16.36 4.23 21.43
C ALA A 29 -15.40 5.33 20.95
N ALA A 30 -15.52 6.56 21.45
CA ALA A 30 -14.63 7.65 21.10
C ALA A 30 -13.16 7.34 21.42
N LEU A 31 -12.87 6.73 22.57
CA LEU A 31 -11.51 6.29 22.93
C LEU A 31 -10.96 5.24 21.96
N VAL A 32 -11.78 4.26 21.58
CA VAL A 32 -11.37 3.22 20.60
C VAL A 32 -11.07 3.85 19.24
N HIS A 33 -11.91 4.79 18.77
CA HIS A 33 -11.66 5.48 17.51
C HIS A 33 -10.38 6.31 17.58
N LEU A 34 -10.15 7.04 18.68
CA LEU A 34 -8.92 7.82 18.86
C LEU A 34 -7.67 6.93 18.87
N ALA A 35 -7.72 5.79 19.55
CA ALA A 35 -6.64 4.82 19.55
C ALA A 35 -6.34 4.28 18.14
N LEU A 36 -7.37 3.99 17.33
CA LEU A 36 -7.18 3.54 15.96
C LEU A 36 -6.60 4.64 15.06
N ILE A 37 -7.13 5.86 15.15
CA ILE A 37 -6.68 7.00 14.33
C ILE A 37 -5.20 7.33 14.63
N LEU A 38 -4.79 7.27 15.90
CA LEU A 38 -3.42 7.60 16.30
C LEU A 38 -2.46 6.40 16.20
N GLY A 39 -2.97 5.18 16.37
CA GLY A 39 -2.16 3.96 16.41
C GLY A 39 -1.92 3.31 15.05
N VAL A 40 -2.78 3.56 14.05
CA VAL A 40 -2.61 3.02 12.70
C VAL A 40 -1.87 4.04 11.83
N GLY A 41 -0.67 3.69 11.40
CA GLY A 41 0.14 4.48 10.47
C GLY A 41 0.25 3.82 9.10
N PHE A 42 0.35 4.64 8.04
CA PHE A 42 0.65 4.17 6.69
C PHE A 42 2.09 4.51 6.33
N THR A 43 2.76 3.60 5.63
CA THR A 43 4.10 3.84 5.07
C THR A 43 4.05 3.80 3.56
N VAL A 44 4.90 4.60 2.92
CA VAL A 44 5.07 4.57 1.47
C VAL A 44 6.10 3.50 1.15
N VAL A 45 5.72 2.54 0.30
CA VAL A 45 6.67 1.57 -0.25
C VAL A 45 7.62 2.33 -1.17
N LYS A 46 8.92 2.31 -0.85
CA LYS A 46 9.93 2.92 -1.73
C LYS A 46 9.89 2.21 -3.09
N PRO A 47 9.73 2.94 -4.22
CA PRO A 47 9.81 2.33 -5.53
C PRO A 47 11.14 1.58 -5.66
N ALA A 48 11.10 0.35 -6.19
CA ALA A 48 12.31 -0.36 -6.54
C ALA A 48 13.14 0.55 -7.45
N GLU A 49 14.42 0.75 -7.12
CA GLU A 49 15.34 1.45 -8.02
C GLU A 49 15.38 0.64 -9.32
N ILE A 50 14.77 1.19 -10.38
CA ILE A 50 14.88 0.61 -11.72
C ILE A 50 16.32 0.87 -12.15
N ARG A 51 17.22 -0.06 -11.81
CA ARG A 51 18.66 0.09 -12.02
C ARG A 51 19.04 0.06 -13.50
N HIS A 52 18.14 -0.37 -14.38
CA HIS A 52 18.35 -0.42 -15.82
C HIS A 52 17.17 0.24 -16.55
N THR A 53 17.38 1.44 -17.07
CA THR A 53 16.57 1.98 -18.16
C THR A 53 16.86 1.18 -19.42
N MET A 54 15.84 0.54 -19.99
CA MET A 54 15.93 -0.14 -21.27
C MET A 54 15.57 0.86 -22.37
N ASP A 55 16.51 1.14 -23.27
CA ASP A 55 16.22 1.91 -24.47
C ASP A 55 15.50 1.02 -25.48
N ILE A 56 14.29 1.42 -25.87
CA ILE A 56 13.50 0.72 -26.90
C ILE A 56 13.60 1.53 -28.18
N THR A 57 14.28 0.99 -29.18
CA THR A 57 14.31 1.56 -30.53
C THR A 57 13.39 0.75 -31.43
N LEU A 58 12.41 1.40 -32.07
CA LEU A 58 11.61 0.74 -33.10
C LEU A 58 12.44 0.55 -34.37
N ALA A 59 12.47 -0.67 -34.88
CA ALA A 59 13.05 -0.94 -36.19
C ALA A 59 12.09 -0.46 -37.29
N THR A 60 12.48 0.57 -38.04
CA THR A 60 11.67 1.09 -39.15
C THR A 60 11.71 0.19 -40.39
N PHE A 61 12.73 -0.67 -40.49
CA PHE A 61 12.98 -1.52 -41.66
C PHE A 61 13.36 -2.93 -41.23
N LYS A 62 12.85 -3.92 -41.96
CA LYS A 62 13.16 -5.34 -41.79
C LYS A 62 14.07 -5.85 -42.91
N SER A 63 14.97 -6.77 -42.57
CA SER A 63 15.79 -7.54 -43.50
C SER A 63 15.19 -8.93 -43.71
N GLU A 64 15.20 -9.42 -44.95
CA GLU A 64 14.68 -10.78 -45.26
C GLU A 64 15.53 -11.90 -44.66
N LYS A 65 16.85 -11.67 -44.59
CA LYS A 65 17.80 -12.61 -43.97
C LYS A 65 18.06 -12.21 -42.53
N ALA A 66 18.05 -13.19 -41.64
CA ALA A 66 18.44 -12.99 -40.26
C ALA A 66 19.96 -12.68 -40.18
N PRO A 67 20.38 -11.73 -39.32
CA PRO A 67 21.79 -11.50 -39.07
C PRO A 67 22.41 -12.72 -38.37
N GLU A 68 23.62 -13.09 -38.76
CA GLU A 68 24.36 -14.20 -38.11
C GLU A 68 24.66 -13.88 -36.64
N LYS A 69 24.85 -12.59 -36.32
CA LYS A 69 25.07 -12.09 -34.96
C LYS A 69 24.36 -10.75 -34.77
N ALA A 70 23.41 -10.72 -33.83
CA ALA A 70 22.70 -9.49 -33.47
C ALA A 70 23.38 -8.79 -32.28
N ASP A 71 23.59 -7.48 -32.40
CA ASP A 71 24.15 -6.65 -31.32
C ASP A 71 23.07 -6.14 -30.34
N PHE A 72 21.82 -6.12 -30.78
CA PHE A 72 20.65 -5.65 -30.02
C PHE A 72 19.44 -6.55 -30.27
N GLN A 73 18.56 -6.64 -29.27
CA GLN A 73 17.27 -7.33 -29.43
C GLN A 73 16.24 -6.34 -29.98
N ALA A 74 15.62 -6.69 -31.11
CA ALA A 74 14.64 -5.86 -31.80
C ALA A 74 13.41 -6.68 -32.22
N GLN A 75 12.35 -5.99 -32.66
CA GLN A 75 11.11 -6.62 -33.11
C GLN A 75 11.31 -7.42 -34.41
N ASP A 76 12.15 -6.92 -35.31
CA ASP A 76 12.43 -7.50 -36.62
C ASP A 76 13.94 -7.68 -36.84
N ASN A 77 14.29 -8.59 -37.75
CA ASN A 77 15.67 -8.73 -38.22
C ASN A 77 16.12 -7.46 -38.94
N GLN A 78 17.30 -6.93 -38.59
CA GLN A 78 17.84 -5.74 -39.24
C GLN A 78 19.36 -5.86 -39.40
N GLN A 79 19.83 -5.77 -40.65
CA GLN A 79 21.26 -5.73 -40.98
C GLN A 79 21.68 -4.29 -41.31
N GLY A 80 22.61 -3.74 -40.53
CA GLY A 80 23.24 -2.45 -40.83
C GLY A 80 24.31 -2.55 -41.91
N SER A 81 24.64 -1.43 -42.56
CA SER A 81 25.67 -1.34 -43.61
C SER A 81 27.09 -1.16 -43.06
N GLY A 82 27.31 -1.33 -41.76
CA GLY A 82 28.60 -1.08 -41.10
C GLY A 82 29.69 -2.04 -41.61
N THR A 83 30.86 -1.50 -41.93
CA THR A 83 32.02 -2.25 -42.47
C THR A 83 33.22 -2.26 -41.53
N LEU A 84 33.01 -1.97 -40.25
CA LEU A 84 34.08 -1.91 -39.27
C LEU A 84 34.48 -3.32 -38.81
N ASP A 85 35.79 -3.60 -38.81
CA ASP A 85 36.34 -4.88 -38.32
C ASP A 85 36.10 -5.10 -36.81
N LYS A 86 35.88 -4.02 -36.06
CA LYS A 86 35.59 -4.06 -34.62
C LYS A 86 34.30 -3.32 -34.32
N LYS A 87 33.54 -3.86 -33.35
CA LYS A 87 32.31 -3.26 -32.88
C LYS A 87 32.55 -1.82 -32.45
N ALA A 88 31.81 -0.89 -33.03
CA ALA A 88 31.76 0.48 -32.54
C ALA A 88 31.16 0.46 -31.13
N VAL A 89 31.89 1.03 -30.17
CA VAL A 89 31.37 1.25 -28.83
C VAL A 89 30.49 2.50 -28.92
N PRO A 90 29.21 2.42 -28.52
CA PRO A 90 28.32 3.58 -28.50
C PRO A 90 28.74 4.61 -27.46
#